data_AF-A0A401ULM4-F1
#
_entry.id   AF-A0A401ULM4-F1
#
_cell.length_a   1.000
_cell.length_b   1.000
_cell.length_c   1.000
_cell.angle_alpha   90.00
_cell.angle_beta   90.00
_cell.angle_gamma   90.00
#
_symmetry.space_group_name_H-M   'P 1'
#
loop_
_entity.id
_entity.type
_entity.pdbx_description
1 polymer ?
#
loop_
_entity_poly.entity_id
_entity_poly.type
_entity_poly.pdbx_seq_one_letter_code
_entity_poly.pdbx_strand_id
1 'polypeptide(L)' 'MKLMNKRDKNILSSRKLELYEKNADIIAFYRRNPCIACEDLLGLKLLDAQKYILDQTWNCQYNVWSCSRNFG' A
#
# COMPACT_ATOMS: atom_id res chain seq x y z
N MET A 1 10.19 40.81 -20.29
CA MET A 1 10.95 39.92 -19.39
C MET A 1 10.43 40.14 -17.97
N LYS A 2 9.49 39.31 -17.48
CA LYS A 2 8.93 39.42 -16.12
C LYS A 2 9.74 38.52 -15.19
N LEU A 3 10.53 39.13 -14.31
CA LEU A 3 11.20 38.45 -13.21
C LEU A 3 10.13 37.98 -12.21
N MET A 4 9.80 36.70 -12.24
CA MET A 4 8.84 36.10 -11.31
C MET A 4 9.57 35.75 -10.02
N ASN A 5 9.59 36.71 -9.09
CA ASN A 5 10.21 36.59 -7.78
C ASN A 5 9.11 36.59 -6.71
N LYS A 6 8.45 35.45 -6.54
CA LYS A 6 7.59 35.12 -5.40
C LYS A 6 7.59 33.60 -5.33
N ARG A 7 8.12 33.01 -4.25
CA ARG A 7 7.98 31.56 -4.04
C ARG A 7 6.49 31.26 -3.99
N ASP A 8 5.94 30.74 -5.08
CA ASP A 8 4.56 30.31 -5.14
C ASP A 8 4.35 29.30 -4.01
N LYS A 9 3.50 29.64 -3.04
CA LYS A 9 3.22 28.79 -1.87
C LYS A 9 2.66 27.41 -2.26
N ASN A 10 2.31 27.22 -3.53
CA ASN A 10 1.76 26.01 -4.12
C ASN A 10 2.78 25.14 -4.89
N ILE A 11 4.04 25.57 -5.04
CA ILE A 11 5.05 24.77 -5.73
C ILE A 11 5.81 23.93 -4.71
N LEU A 12 5.68 22.61 -4.82
CA LEU A 12 6.39 21.65 -4.00
C LEU A 12 7.89 21.71 -4.32
N SER A 13 8.77 21.60 -3.30
CA SER A 13 10.21 21.54 -3.55
C SER A 13 10.60 20.27 -4.29
N SER A 14 11.67 20.31 -5.10
CA SER A 14 12.14 19.14 -5.87
C SER A 14 12.40 17.91 -4.99
N ARG A 15 12.97 18.12 -3.79
CA ARG A 15 13.17 17.04 -2.80
C ARG A 15 11.86 16.41 -2.31
N LYS A 16 10.82 17.22 -2.13
CA LYS A 16 9.50 16.72 -1.72
C LYS A 16 8.80 15.97 -2.86
N LEU A 17 8.97 16.42 -4.11
CA LEU A 17 8.48 15.70 -5.28
C LEU A 17 9.11 14.30 -5.36
N GLU A 18 10.43 14.22 -5.27
CA GLU A 18 11.17 12.95 -5.28
C GLU A 18 10.71 12.02 -4.14
N LEU A 19 10.51 12.58 -2.94
CA LEU A 19 10.01 11.81 -1.80
C LEU A 19 8.62 11.22 -2.09
N TYR A 20 7.72 12.00 -2.69
CA TYR A 20 6.36 11.55 -2.97
C TYR A 20 6.31 10.51 -4.10
N GLU A 21 7.16 10.64 -5.12
CA GLU A 21 7.33 9.62 -6.15
C GLU A 21 7.75 8.28 -5.52
N LYS A 22 8.79 8.29 -4.68
CA LYS A 22 9.23 7.08 -3.97
C LYS A 22 8.17 6.52 -3.03
N ASN A 23 7.44 7.37 -2.32
CA ASN A 23 6.34 6.92 -1.46
C ASN A 23 5.22 6.27 -2.28
N ALA A 24 4.90 6.80 -3.46
CA ALA A 24 3.91 6.22 -4.35
C ALA A 24 4.32 4.81 -4.81
N ASP A 25 5.61 4.62 -5.14
CA ASP A 25 6.15 3.30 -5.51
C ASP A 25 6.05 2.29 -4.36
N ILE A 26 6.38 2.72 -3.13
CA ILE A 26 6.26 1.89 -1.93
C ILE A 26 4.79 1.49 -1.70
N ILE A 27 3.86 2.44 -1.82
CA ILE A 27 2.42 2.17 -1.69
C ILE A 27 1.96 1.18 -2.76
N ALA A 28 2.37 1.39 -4.01
CA ALA A 28 2.02 0.50 -5.12
C ALA A 28 2.63 -0.90 -4.95
N PHE A 29 3.81 -1.02 -4.34
CA PHE A 29 4.41 -2.30 -3.98
C PHE A 29 3.55 -3.06 -2.95
N TYR A 30 3.21 -2.45 -1.81
CA TYR A 30 2.41 -3.12 -0.78
C TYR A 30 0.99 -3.43 -1.25
N ARG A 31 0.39 -2.57 -2.07
CA ARG A 31 -0.92 -2.85 -2.68
C ARG A 31 -0.92 -4.05 -3.63
N ARG A 32 0.21 -4.43 -4.20
CA ARG A 32 0.33 -5.64 -5.03
C ARG A 32 0.69 -6.88 -4.22
N ASN A 33 1.14 -6.70 -2.98
CA ASN A 33 1.67 -7.76 -2.13
C ASN A 33 1.05 -7.68 -0.73
N PRO A 34 -0.25 -7.95 -0.58
CA PRO A 34 -0.98 -7.74 0.67
C PRO A 34 -0.43 -8.56 1.83
N CYS A 35 0.03 -9.78 1.59
CA CYS A 35 0.63 -10.62 2.62
C CYS A 35 1.93 -10.02 3.20
N ILE A 36 2.79 -9.48 2.32
CA ILE A 36 4.02 -8.80 2.73
C ILE A 36 3.68 -7.53 3.52
N ALA A 37 2.67 -6.78 3.07
CA ALA A 37 2.20 -5.60 3.78
C ALA A 37 1.72 -5.91 5.21
N CYS A 38 1.04 -7.04 5.42
CA CYS A 38 0.63 -7.48 6.76
C CYS A 38 1.83 -7.78 7.67
N GLU A 39 2.88 -8.42 7.14
CA GLU A 39 4.09 -8.72 7.91
C GLU A 39 4.88 -7.44 8.23
N ASP A 40 5.19 -6.63 7.22
CA ASP A 40 6.09 -5.48 7.36
C ASP A 40 5.44 -4.27 8.03
N LEU A 41 4.17 -3.98 7.73
CA LEU A 41 3.48 -2.77 8.22
C LEU A 41 2.72 -3.01 9.52
N LEU A 42 2.19 -4.22 9.72
CA LEU A 42 1.35 -4.55 10.88
C LEU A 42 2.04 -5.52 11.86
N GLY A 43 3.18 -6.10 11.50
CA GLY A 43 3.87 -7.08 12.34
C GLY A 43 3.12 -8.41 12.47
N LEU A 44 2.19 -8.72 11.56
CA LEU A 44 1.35 -9.91 11.63
C LEU A 44 2.03 -11.08 10.93
N LYS A 45 2.10 -12.24 11.59
CA LYS A 45 2.47 -13.50 10.95
C LYS A 45 1.21 -14.28 10.58
N LEU A 46 0.91 -14.32 9.28
CA LEU A 46 -0.24 -15.03 8.75
C LEU A 46 0.07 -16.53 8.59
N LEU A 47 -0.89 -17.38 8.95
CA LEU A 47 -0.88 -18.79 8.59
C LEU A 47 -1.09 -18.96 7.08
N ASP A 48 -0.66 -20.09 6.52
CA ASP A 48 -0.76 -20.35 5.08
C ASP A 48 -2.20 -20.25 4.55
N ALA A 49 -3.18 -20.73 5.33
CA ALA A 49 -4.59 -20.59 4.99
C ALA A 49 -5.06 -19.13 4.96
N GLN A 50 -4.57 -18.29 5.88
CA GLN A 50 -4.88 -16.86 5.92
C GLN A 50 -4.21 -16.12 4.76
N LYS A 51 -2.96 -16.48 4.41
CA LYS A 51 -2.26 -15.96 3.23
C LYS A 51 -3.01 -16.29 1.94
N TYR A 52 -3.46 -17.54 1.80
CA TYR A 52 -4.25 -17.98 0.65
C TYR A 52 -5.56 -17.19 0.51
N ILE A 53 -6.32 -17.08 1.60
CA ILE A 53 -7.57 -16.31 1.62
C ILE A 53 -7.31 -14.85 1.24
N LEU A 54 -6.29 -14.23 1.83
CA LEU A 54 -5.96 -12.83 1.59
C LEU A 54 -5.58 -12.61 0.12
N ASP A 55 -4.68 -13.41 -0.43
CA ASP A 55 -4.21 -13.28 -1.80
C ASP A 55 -5.33 -13.47 -2.84
N GLN A 56 -6.18 -14.49 -2.64
CA GLN A 56 -7.34 -14.75 -3.51
C GLN A 56 -8.42 -13.66 -3.40
N THR A 57 -8.62 -13.12 -2.19
CA THR A 57 -9.61 -12.07 -1.95
C THR A 57 -9.17 -10.72 -2.50
N TRP A 58 -7.87 -10.43 -2.46
CA TRP A 58 -7.35 -9.09 -2.70
C TRP A 58 -7.66 -8.55 -4.09
N ASN A 59 -7.76 -9.43 -5.09
CA ASN A 59 -8.07 -9.07 -6.48
C ASN A 59 -9.51 -9.40 -6.88
N CYS A 60 -10.36 -9.86 -5.95
CA CYS A 60 -11.72 -10.30 -6.24
C CYS A 60 -12.76 -9.44 -5.53
N GLN A 61 -13.75 -8.94 -6.27
CA GLN A 61 -14.81 -8.09 -5.73
C GLN A 61 -15.78 -8.85 -4.83
N TYR A 62 -16.03 -10.14 -5.10
CA TYR A 62 -16.96 -10.98 -4.34
C TYR A 62 -16.33 -12.34 -4.05
N ASN A 63 -16.29 -12.72 -2.78
CA ASN A 63 -15.69 -13.97 -2.30
C ASN A 63 -16.58 -14.62 -1.23
N VAL A 64 -16.52 -15.95 -1.14
CA VAL A 64 -17.17 -16.71 -0.07
C VAL A 64 -16.18 -17.76 0.43
N TRP A 65 -15.89 -17.74 1.73
CA TRP A 65 -14.98 -18.67 2.38
C TRP A 65 -15.74 -19.50 3.41
N SER A 66 -15.61 -20.83 3.33
CA SER A 66 -16.11 -21.73 4.37
C SER A 66 -14.99 -21.98 5.38
N CYS A 67 -15.09 -21.35 6.55
CA CYS A 67 -14.12 -21.51 7.62
C CYS A 67 -14.73 -22.29 8.79
N SER A 68 -13.92 -23.12 9.46
CA SER A 68 -14.32 -23.77 10.71
C SER A 68 -14.33 -22.76 11.87
N ARG A 69 -14.89 -23.16 13.02
CA ARG A 69 -14.76 -22.36 14.25
C ARG A 69 -13.30 -22.25 14.66
N ASN A 70 -12.94 -21.11 15.26
CA ASN A 70 -11.59 -20.80 15.76
C ASN A 70 -10.51 -20.83 14.66
N PHE A 71 -10.83 -20.32 13.47
CA PHE A 71 -9.90 -20.20 12.34
C PHE A 71 -8.89 -19.06 12.49
N GLY A 72 -9.19 -18.08 13.35
CA GLY A 72 -8.38 -16.88 13.58
C GLY A 72 -7.00 -17.17 14.14
#